data_AF-A0A956PC05-F1
#
_entry.id   AF-A0A956PC05-F1
#
_cell.length_a   1.000
_cell.length_b   1.000
_cell.length_c   1.000
_cell.angle_alpha   90.00
_cell.angle_beta   90.00
_cell.angle_gamma   90.00
#
_symmetry.space_group_name_H-M   'P 1'
#
loop_
_entity.id
_entity.type
_entity.pdbx_description
1 polymer ?
#
loop_
_entity_poly.entity_id
_entity_poly.type
_entity_poly.pdbx_seq_one_letter_code
_entity_poly.pdbx_strand_id
1 'polypeptide(L)'
;TKSTFDDLIERLAPNDEVRDRILANTLYKNLSNALAGSHEYMAMEQLYNFHAEGHFDLLVLDTPPTHHALDFLDAPRRILDFLSDDTLQWFIRPYFAQAAGRGMRFLEKTTQRALAMLEKVTGLEALRDVSEFFQAFSDMYGDFKVRAERVSALLTSEEAAYVLVTGPAPVTVAEARYFYEKLREHDLRPQALVLNRMHDDYDAPETLPAVSGRSAAAELARRMVANLDEMRRAGRVDQSHVDGLLAVIDPSIQVCRVPLLGTDAVDLKALREIHASL
;
A
#
# COMPACT_ATOMS: atom_id res chain seq x y z
N THR A 1 -13.70 1.81 -1.74
CA THR A 1 -14.81 2.42 -2.52
C THR A 1 -15.41 3.55 -1.71
N LYS A 2 -16.12 4.49 -2.34
CA LYS A 2 -16.80 5.62 -1.66
C LYS A 2 -17.59 5.19 -0.41
N SER A 3 -18.27 4.04 -0.49
CA SER A 3 -19.05 3.47 0.63
C SER A 3 -18.26 3.35 1.93
N THR A 4 -16.99 2.97 1.88
CA THR A 4 -16.19 2.74 3.10
C THR A 4 -15.76 4.05 3.78
N PHE A 5 -15.54 5.11 3.00
CA PHE A 5 -15.28 6.43 3.59
C PHE A 5 -16.58 7.02 4.15
N ASP A 6 -17.72 6.79 3.49
CA ASP A 6 -19.04 7.14 4.03
C ASP A 6 -19.33 6.37 5.35
N ASP A 7 -19.08 5.06 5.41
CA ASP A 7 -19.21 4.22 6.62
C ASP A 7 -18.32 4.72 7.76
N LEU A 8 -17.14 5.24 7.41
CA LEU A 8 -16.20 5.82 8.36
C LEU A 8 -16.71 7.15 8.91
N ILE A 9 -17.30 8.00 8.05
CA ILE A 9 -17.97 9.21 8.50
C ILE A 9 -19.14 8.87 9.42
N GLU A 10 -19.93 7.84 9.09
CA GLU A 10 -21.02 7.35 9.93
C GLU A 10 -20.56 6.92 11.33
N ARG A 11 -19.39 6.27 11.44
CA ARG A 11 -18.85 5.78 12.71
C ARG A 11 -18.18 6.86 13.56
N LEU A 12 -17.55 7.84 12.92
CA LEU A 12 -16.72 8.84 13.59
C LEU A 12 -17.41 10.18 13.79
N ALA A 13 -18.50 10.44 13.07
CA ALA A 13 -19.23 11.69 13.25
C ALA A 13 -19.73 11.80 14.70
N PRO A 14 -19.52 12.95 15.37
CA PRO A 14 -19.97 13.15 16.75
C PRO A 14 -21.48 13.01 16.93
N ASN A 15 -22.26 13.26 15.87
CA ASN A 15 -23.71 13.14 15.82
C ASN A 15 -24.22 13.07 14.37
N ASP A 16 -25.49 12.68 14.22
CA ASP A 16 -26.16 12.55 12.92
C ASP A 16 -26.18 13.85 12.11
N GLU A 17 -26.27 15.01 12.76
CA GLU A 17 -26.32 16.31 12.07
C GLU A 17 -24.97 16.64 11.41
N VAL A 18 -23.86 16.37 12.11
CA VAL A 18 -22.51 16.54 11.56
C VAL A 18 -22.26 15.53 10.44
N ARG A 19 -22.67 14.27 10.62
CA ARG A 19 -22.60 13.24 9.57
C ARG A 19 -23.29 13.72 8.29
N ASP A 20 -24.57 14.06 8.39
CA ASP A 20 -25.40 14.41 7.23
C ASP A 20 -24.86 15.66 6.52
N ARG A 21 -24.32 16.62 7.28
CA ARG A 21 -23.68 17.82 6.75
C ARG A 21 -22.41 17.50 5.96
N ILE A 22 -21.56 16.61 6.46
CA ILE A 22 -20.34 16.17 5.75
C ILE A 22 -20.72 15.40 4.49
N LEU A 23 -21.62 14.41 4.59
CA LEU A 23 -22.05 13.59 3.47
C LEU A 23 -22.76 14.40 2.37
N ALA A 24 -23.47 15.47 2.74
CA ALA A 24 -24.13 16.36 1.80
C ALA A 24 -23.18 17.32 1.06
N ASN A 25 -22.02 17.63 1.64
CA ASN A 25 -21.09 18.65 1.16
C ASN A 25 -20.48 18.32 -0.22
N THR A 26 -20.44 19.30 -1.12
CA THR A 26 -19.96 19.14 -2.50
C THR A 26 -18.46 18.83 -2.56
N LEU A 27 -17.66 19.51 -1.73
CA LEU A 27 -16.23 19.27 -1.63
C LEU A 27 -15.96 17.85 -1.11
N TYR A 28 -16.69 17.40 -0.08
CA TYR A 28 -16.59 16.02 0.40
C TYR A 28 -16.91 15.01 -0.70
N LYS A 29 -18.01 15.18 -1.45
CA LYS A 29 -18.37 14.25 -2.54
C LYS A 29 -17.30 14.17 -3.63
N ASN A 30 -16.62 15.29 -3.91
CA ASN A 30 -15.54 15.33 -4.90
C ASN A 30 -14.23 14.74 -4.36
N LEU A 31 -13.88 15.05 -3.11
CA LEU A 31 -12.64 14.63 -2.46
C LEU A 31 -12.68 13.17 -2.00
N SER A 32 -13.80 12.72 -1.44
CA SER A 32 -14.02 11.32 -1.03
C SER A 32 -13.88 10.36 -2.20
N ASN A 33 -14.26 10.74 -3.42
CA ASN A 33 -14.00 9.90 -4.59
C ASN A 33 -12.50 9.74 -4.91
N ALA A 34 -11.68 10.74 -4.60
CA ALA A 34 -10.22 10.69 -4.75
C ALA A 34 -9.53 9.99 -3.56
N LEU A 35 -9.97 10.27 -2.33
CA LEU A 35 -9.43 9.70 -1.10
C LEU A 35 -9.89 8.25 -0.84
N ALA A 36 -11.15 7.91 -1.13
CA ALA A 36 -11.66 6.53 -1.08
C ALA A 36 -11.11 5.63 -2.20
N GLY A 37 -10.31 6.22 -3.10
CA GLY A 37 -9.44 5.53 -4.06
C GLY A 37 -8.04 5.22 -3.52
N SER A 38 -7.66 5.71 -2.33
CA SER A 38 -6.43 5.29 -1.67
C SER A 38 -6.67 3.94 -0.99
N HIS A 39 -6.23 2.87 -1.66
CA HIS A 39 -6.24 1.52 -1.10
C HIS A 39 -5.46 1.46 0.23
N GLU A 40 -4.44 2.30 0.38
CA GLU A 40 -3.56 2.37 1.53
C GLU A 40 -4.31 2.77 2.79
N TYR A 41 -5.13 3.82 2.74
CA TYR A 41 -5.90 4.26 3.90
C TYR A 41 -6.97 3.25 4.32
N MET A 42 -7.63 2.61 3.33
CA MET A 42 -8.62 1.56 3.58
C MET A 42 -8.03 0.32 4.24
N ALA A 43 -6.82 -0.07 3.84
CA ALA A 43 -6.09 -1.16 4.46
C ALA A 43 -5.77 -0.85 5.94
N MET A 44 -5.35 0.39 6.22
CA MET A 44 -5.04 0.84 7.58
C MET A 44 -6.25 0.81 8.51
N GLU A 45 -7.41 1.29 8.06
CA GLU A 45 -8.63 1.29 8.86
C GLU A 45 -9.13 -0.12 9.16
N GLN A 46 -9.15 -1.00 8.14
CA GLN A 46 -9.51 -2.40 8.35
C GLN A 46 -8.55 -3.10 9.30
N LEU A 47 -7.24 -2.86 9.17
CA LEU A 47 -6.23 -3.38 10.09
C LEU A 47 -6.48 -2.90 11.53
N TYR A 48 -6.77 -1.61 11.71
CA TYR A 48 -7.12 -1.06 13.03
C TYR A 48 -8.31 -1.79 13.64
N ASN A 49 -9.40 -1.94 12.88
CA ASN A 49 -10.61 -2.58 13.39
C ASN A 49 -10.39 -4.06 13.73
N PHE A 50 -9.83 -4.84 12.80
CA PHE A 50 -9.61 -6.27 13.04
C PHE A 50 -8.66 -6.53 14.20
N HIS A 51 -7.63 -5.69 14.36
CA HIS A 51 -6.73 -5.76 15.51
C HIS A 51 -7.45 -5.36 16.81
N ALA A 52 -8.24 -4.29 16.81
CA ALA A 52 -8.95 -3.81 18.00
C ALA A 52 -10.07 -4.74 18.47
N GLU A 53 -10.74 -5.44 17.55
CA GLU A 53 -11.79 -6.42 17.86
C GLU A 53 -11.22 -7.70 18.50
N GLY A 54 -9.95 -8.04 18.24
CA GLY A 54 -9.28 -9.19 18.83
C GLY A 54 -9.88 -10.54 18.44
N HIS A 55 -10.58 -10.60 17.30
CA HIS A 55 -11.22 -11.83 16.80
C HIS A 55 -10.26 -12.79 16.09
N PHE A 56 -9.07 -12.31 15.74
CA PHE A 56 -8.06 -13.08 15.01
C PHE A 56 -6.73 -13.06 15.74
N ASP A 57 -6.09 -14.22 15.81
CA ASP A 57 -4.76 -14.45 16.35
C ASP A 57 -3.63 -14.15 15.35
N LEU A 58 -3.95 -14.04 14.05
CA LEU A 58 -3.03 -13.63 12.99
C LEU A 58 -3.77 -12.82 11.92
N LEU A 59 -3.20 -11.67 11.55
CA LEU A 59 -3.65 -10.85 10.44
C LEU A 59 -2.60 -10.90 9.32
N VAL A 60 -2.99 -11.34 8.13
CA VAL A 60 -2.14 -11.34 6.94
C VAL A 60 -2.58 -10.19 6.04
N LEU A 61 -1.72 -9.18 5.90
CA LEU A 61 -1.98 -8.01 5.07
C LEU A 61 -1.38 -8.21 3.67
N ASP A 62 -2.24 -8.33 2.66
CA ASP A 62 -1.83 -8.29 1.25
C ASP A 62 -1.71 -6.83 0.80
N THR A 63 -0.48 -6.40 0.51
CA THR A 63 -0.20 -5.00 0.14
C THR A 63 -0.41 -4.80 -1.37
N PRO A 64 -1.10 -3.72 -1.80
CA PRO A 64 -1.19 -3.38 -3.21
C PRO A 64 0.19 -3.30 -3.90
N PRO A 65 0.28 -3.64 -5.20
CA PRO A 65 1.52 -3.50 -5.96
C PRO A 65 1.81 -2.02 -6.19
N THR A 66 2.64 -1.40 -5.37
CA THR A 66 3.07 -0.01 -5.60
C THR A 66 4.56 0.17 -5.30
N HIS A 67 5.24 0.93 -6.16
CA HIS A 67 6.59 1.46 -5.91
C HIS A 67 6.67 2.37 -4.67
N HIS A 68 5.51 2.65 -4.07
CA HIS A 68 5.26 3.46 -2.89
C HIS A 68 4.88 2.56 -1.70
N ALA A 69 5.31 1.31 -1.65
CA ALA A 69 4.82 0.34 -0.67
C ALA A 69 5.14 0.65 0.81
N LEU A 70 5.85 1.73 1.15
CA LEU A 70 5.88 2.29 2.53
C LEU A 70 5.13 3.62 2.67
N ASP A 71 4.59 4.17 1.59
CA ASP A 71 3.63 5.26 1.67
C ASP A 71 2.38 4.82 2.45
N PHE A 72 2.10 3.54 2.73
CA PHE A 72 1.05 3.21 3.70
C PHE A 72 1.42 3.67 5.14
N LEU A 73 2.70 3.69 5.50
CA LEU A 73 3.20 4.22 6.78
C LEU A 73 3.15 5.76 6.79
N ASP A 74 3.43 6.38 5.65
CA ASP A 74 3.61 7.83 5.54
C ASP A 74 2.39 8.60 4.99
N ALA A 75 1.50 7.98 4.23
CA ALA A 75 0.33 8.61 3.61
C ALA A 75 -0.62 9.21 4.64
N PRO A 76 -0.88 8.57 5.81
CA PRO A 76 -1.64 9.23 6.87
C PRO A 76 -0.95 10.52 7.31
N ARG A 77 0.38 10.49 7.56
CA ARG A 77 1.14 11.70 7.90
C ARG A 77 1.06 12.77 6.82
N ARG A 78 1.16 12.43 5.53
CA ARG A 78 1.07 13.43 4.45
C ARG A 78 -0.30 14.10 4.38
N ILE A 79 -1.38 13.35 4.59
CA ILE A 79 -2.73 13.91 4.69
C ILE A 79 -2.84 14.78 5.96
N LEU A 80 -2.31 14.31 7.09
CA LEU A 80 -2.27 15.07 8.34
C LEU A 80 -1.48 16.38 8.19
N ASP A 81 -0.32 16.35 7.55
CA ASP A 81 0.55 17.51 7.31
C ASP A 81 -0.12 18.53 6.38
N PHE A 82 -0.78 18.07 5.32
CA PHE A 82 -1.56 18.93 4.43
C PHE A 82 -2.73 19.61 5.14
N LEU A 83 -3.43 18.90 6.04
CA LEU A 83 -4.58 19.42 6.76
C LEU A 83 -4.21 20.27 7.99
N SER A 84 -3.04 20.04 8.56
CA SER A 84 -2.50 20.83 9.69
C SER A 84 -1.68 22.04 9.25
N ASP A 85 -1.47 22.23 7.95
CA ASP A 85 -0.73 23.35 7.39
C ASP A 85 -1.38 24.70 7.80
N ASP A 86 -0.57 25.55 8.44
CA ASP A 86 -0.95 26.90 8.89
C ASP A 86 -1.52 27.75 7.74
N THR A 87 -1.16 27.46 6.50
CA THR A 87 -1.69 28.12 5.30
C THR A 87 -3.19 27.89 5.14
N LEU A 88 -3.67 26.65 5.33
CA LEU A 88 -5.08 26.32 5.27
C LEU A 88 -5.85 26.96 6.42
N GLN A 89 -5.30 26.91 7.65
CA GLN A 89 -5.88 27.60 8.79
C GLN A 89 -5.96 29.12 8.58
N TRP A 90 -4.96 29.72 7.93
CA TRP A 90 -4.95 31.14 7.57
C TRP A 90 -6.04 31.52 6.56
N PHE A 91 -6.37 30.63 5.62
CA PHE A 91 -7.48 30.83 4.68
C PHE A 91 -8.86 30.79 5.35
N ILE A 92 -9.07 29.95 6.36
CA ILE A 92 -10.40 29.73 6.97
C ILE A 92 -10.63 30.68 8.18
N ARG A 93 -9.57 31.13 8.86
CA ARG A 93 -9.63 32.07 10.01
C ARG A 93 -10.49 33.33 9.81
N PRO A 94 -10.46 34.03 8.65
CA PRO A 94 -11.27 35.23 8.43
C PRO A 94 -12.79 34.98 8.55
N TYR A 95 -13.26 33.78 8.21
CA TYR A 95 -14.68 33.41 8.28
C TYR A 95 -15.13 33.09 9.70
N PHE A 96 -14.29 32.39 10.50
CA PHE A 96 -14.57 32.15 11.92
C PHE A 96 -14.65 33.47 12.72
N ALA A 97 -13.82 34.45 12.37
CA ALA A 97 -13.86 35.77 12.98
C ALA A 97 -15.10 36.59 12.58
N GLN A 98 -15.63 36.41 11.35
CA GLN A 98 -16.90 36.99 10.93
C GLN A 98 -18.12 36.35 11.61
N ALA A 99 -18.13 35.03 11.79
CA ALA A 99 -19.24 34.31 12.43
C ALA A 99 -19.35 34.58 13.95
N ALA A 100 -18.24 34.89 14.63
CA ALA A 100 -18.20 35.13 16.07
C ALA A 100 -18.62 36.56 16.53
N GLY A 101 -19.09 37.42 15.62
CA GLY A 101 -19.62 38.74 15.96
C GLY A 101 -18.62 39.74 16.58
N ARG A 102 -17.32 39.40 16.63
CA ARG A 102 -16.25 40.28 17.12
C ARG A 102 -15.53 40.92 15.93
N GLY A 103 -15.91 42.17 15.66
CA GLY A 103 -15.46 42.94 14.51
C GLY A 103 -13.94 43.04 14.35
N MET A 104 -13.46 42.72 13.15
CA MET A 104 -12.10 43.05 12.71
C MET A 104 -12.02 44.53 12.33
N ARG A 105 -11.58 45.35 13.27
CA ARG A 105 -11.08 46.71 13.00
C ARG A 105 -9.59 46.74 12.66
N PHE A 106 -9.00 45.68 12.11
CA PHE A 106 -7.61 45.67 11.62
C PHE A 106 -7.39 44.66 10.49
N LEU A 107 -8.23 44.69 9.44
CA LEU A 107 -7.90 44.00 8.20
C LEU A 107 -7.49 45.05 7.16
N GLU A 108 -6.18 45.12 6.89
CA GLU A 108 -5.62 46.00 5.86
C GLU A 108 -6.31 45.75 4.51
N LYS A 109 -6.54 46.84 3.75
CA LYS A 109 -7.21 46.88 2.44
C LYS A 109 -6.64 45.88 1.40
N THR A 110 -5.44 45.36 1.63
CA THR A 110 -4.75 44.33 0.85
C THR A 110 -5.43 42.96 0.96
N THR A 111 -5.89 42.57 2.15
CA THR A 111 -6.55 41.27 2.38
C THR A 111 -7.93 41.18 1.73
N GLN A 112 -8.70 42.28 1.74
CA GLN A 112 -10.01 42.35 1.09
C GLN A 112 -9.94 42.17 -0.43
N ARG A 113 -8.87 42.65 -1.09
CA ARG A 113 -8.70 42.49 -2.54
C ARG A 113 -8.29 41.07 -2.93
N ALA A 114 -7.48 40.41 -2.12
CA ALA A 114 -7.12 39.01 -2.33
C ALA A 114 -8.35 38.10 -2.18
N LEU A 115 -9.18 38.34 -1.15
CA LEU A 115 -10.45 37.65 -0.95
C LEU A 115 -11.43 37.90 -2.12
N ALA A 116 -11.59 39.15 -2.56
CA ALA A 116 -12.49 39.46 -3.68
C ALA A 116 -12.04 38.84 -5.03
N MET A 117 -10.73 38.66 -5.24
CA MET A 117 -10.22 37.96 -6.42
C MET A 117 -10.42 36.44 -6.34
N LEU A 118 -10.25 35.85 -5.15
CA LEU A 118 -10.60 34.45 -4.90
C LEU A 118 -12.10 34.23 -5.09
N GLU A 119 -12.96 35.05 -4.48
CA GLU A 119 -14.42 35.00 -4.67
C GLU A 119 -14.84 35.08 -6.16
N LYS A 120 -14.11 35.86 -6.97
CA LYS A 120 -14.38 36.02 -8.41
C LYS A 120 -13.94 34.82 -9.25
N VAL A 121 -12.94 34.05 -8.80
CA VAL A 121 -12.37 32.90 -9.51
C VAL A 121 -12.97 31.57 -9.03
N THR A 122 -13.20 31.42 -7.72
CA THR A 122 -13.72 30.18 -7.10
C THR A 122 -15.21 30.22 -6.76
N GLY A 123 -15.82 31.40 -6.64
CA GLY A 123 -17.22 31.56 -6.21
C GLY A 123 -17.39 31.49 -4.69
N LEU A 124 -18.28 32.34 -4.13
CA LEU A 124 -18.59 32.40 -2.70
C LEU A 124 -19.12 31.06 -2.15
N GLU A 125 -19.84 30.30 -2.98
CA GLU A 125 -20.39 28.99 -2.61
C GLU A 125 -19.28 27.94 -2.40
N ALA A 126 -18.26 27.90 -3.27
CA ALA A 126 -17.16 26.95 -3.11
C ALA A 126 -16.35 27.22 -1.84
N LEU A 127 -16.08 28.49 -1.53
CA LEU A 127 -15.35 28.87 -0.31
C LEU A 127 -16.14 28.54 0.97
N ARG A 128 -17.47 28.66 0.90
CA ARG A 128 -18.37 28.26 1.98
C ARG A 128 -18.39 26.75 2.16
N ASP A 129 -18.53 25.99 1.08
CA ASP A 129 -18.47 24.52 1.10
C ASP A 129 -17.15 24.01 1.68
N VAL A 130 -16.03 24.65 1.33
CA VAL A 130 -14.70 24.35 1.89
C VAL A 130 -14.67 24.60 3.40
N SER A 131 -15.17 25.75 3.84
CA SER A 131 -15.15 26.13 5.26
C SER A 131 -16.07 25.23 6.11
N GLU A 132 -17.28 24.93 5.62
CA GLU A 132 -18.24 24.05 6.28
C GLU A 132 -17.70 22.61 6.36
N PHE A 133 -17.03 22.13 5.30
CA PHE A 133 -16.35 20.83 5.33
C PHE A 133 -15.26 20.80 6.40
N PHE A 134 -14.34 21.78 6.43
CA PHE A 134 -13.26 21.78 7.42
C PHE A 134 -13.76 21.92 8.86
N GLN A 135 -14.80 22.72 9.09
CA GLN A 135 -15.39 22.85 10.42
C GLN A 135 -16.01 21.53 10.88
N ALA A 136 -16.73 20.83 9.99
CA ALA A 136 -17.34 19.55 10.32
C ALA A 136 -16.30 18.40 10.43
N PHE A 137 -15.23 18.45 9.63
CA PHE A 137 -14.18 17.43 9.61
C PHE A 137 -13.15 17.59 10.72
N SER A 138 -12.93 18.81 11.25
CA SER A 138 -11.93 19.09 12.30
C SER A 138 -12.15 18.27 13.58
N ASP A 139 -13.39 17.99 13.94
CA ASP A 139 -13.69 17.20 15.15
C ASP A 139 -13.37 15.71 14.95
N MET A 140 -13.49 15.20 13.73
CA MET A 140 -13.20 13.80 13.36
C MET A 140 -11.71 13.57 13.07
N TYR A 141 -11.01 14.63 12.66
CA TYR A 141 -9.58 14.61 12.34
C TYR A 141 -8.72 14.11 13.50
N GLY A 142 -9.05 14.48 14.75
CA GLY A 142 -8.32 14.03 15.93
C GLY A 142 -8.31 12.50 16.06
N ASP A 143 -9.47 11.88 15.89
CA ASP A 143 -9.62 10.42 15.98
C ASP A 143 -8.93 9.71 14.81
N PHE A 144 -8.97 10.29 13.60
CA PHE A 144 -8.22 9.76 12.46
C PHE A 144 -6.72 9.71 12.72
N LYS A 145 -6.17 10.78 13.28
CA LYS A 145 -4.75 10.86 13.62
C LYS A 145 -4.37 9.78 14.62
N VAL A 146 -5.14 9.63 15.69
CA VAL A 146 -4.89 8.62 16.73
C VAL A 146 -4.91 7.20 16.15
N ARG A 147 -5.86 6.89 15.26
CA ARG A 147 -5.93 5.57 14.61
C ARG A 147 -4.72 5.30 13.71
N ALA A 148 -4.34 6.27 12.88
CA ALA A 148 -3.16 6.15 12.03
C ALA A 148 -1.88 5.94 12.83
N GLU A 149 -1.69 6.68 13.94
CA GLU A 149 -0.55 6.53 14.84
C GLU A 149 -0.52 5.14 15.50
N ARG A 150 -1.68 4.60 15.90
CA ARG A 150 -1.78 3.24 16.48
C ARG A 150 -1.41 2.16 15.48
N VAL A 151 -1.89 2.25 14.24
CA VAL A 151 -1.55 1.26 13.22
C VAL A 151 -0.07 1.39 12.82
N SER A 152 0.47 2.60 12.73
CA SER A 152 1.90 2.80 12.53
C SER A 152 2.71 2.16 13.65
N ALA A 153 2.34 2.37 14.91
CA ALA A 153 2.99 1.75 16.07
C ALA A 153 2.92 0.22 16.01
N LEU A 154 1.76 -0.35 15.66
CA LEU A 154 1.56 -1.79 15.47
C LEU A 154 2.51 -2.35 14.42
N LEU A 155 2.58 -1.72 13.24
CA LEU A 155 3.40 -2.18 12.11
C LEU A 155 4.91 -2.01 12.37
N THR A 156 5.29 -1.11 13.29
CA THR A 156 6.68 -0.97 13.76
C THR A 156 7.01 -1.79 15.01
N SER A 157 6.03 -2.50 15.57
CA SER A 157 6.22 -3.28 16.80
C SER A 157 6.84 -4.66 16.51
N GLU A 158 7.28 -5.35 17.56
CA GLU A 158 7.76 -6.73 17.47
C GLU A 158 6.65 -7.75 17.12
N GLU A 159 5.37 -7.34 17.18
CA GLU A 159 4.22 -8.17 16.79
C GLU A 159 4.04 -8.23 15.26
N ALA A 160 4.69 -7.32 14.52
CA ALA A 160 4.62 -7.28 13.07
C ALA A 160 5.81 -8.00 12.42
N ALA A 161 5.52 -8.82 11.42
CA ALA A 161 6.52 -9.51 10.60
C ALA A 161 6.36 -9.11 9.12
N TYR A 162 7.48 -8.78 8.47
CA TYR A 162 7.50 -8.45 7.05
C TYR A 162 8.05 -9.62 6.24
N VAL A 163 7.33 -10.00 5.17
CA VAL A 163 7.75 -11.02 4.21
C VAL A 163 7.89 -10.36 2.85
N LEU A 164 9.13 -10.34 2.33
CA LEU A 164 9.42 -9.83 1.00
C LEU A 164 9.13 -10.91 -0.03
N VAL A 165 8.43 -10.60 -1.12
CA VAL A 165 8.13 -11.56 -2.19
C VAL A 165 8.60 -10.99 -3.52
N THR A 166 9.35 -11.78 -4.30
CA THR A 166 9.79 -11.37 -5.64
C THR A 166 9.89 -12.55 -6.59
N GLY A 167 9.69 -12.29 -7.89
CA GLY A 167 10.01 -13.26 -8.95
C GLY A 167 11.42 -13.07 -9.52
N PRO A 168 11.91 -13.99 -10.36
CA PRO A 168 13.25 -13.92 -10.94
C PRO A 168 13.40 -12.86 -12.05
N ALA A 169 12.33 -12.12 -12.39
CA ALA A 169 12.41 -11.09 -13.42
C ALA A 169 13.27 -9.90 -12.91
N PRO A 170 14.20 -9.36 -13.71
CA PRO A 170 15.10 -8.29 -13.25
C PRO A 170 14.40 -7.07 -12.66
N VAL A 171 13.24 -6.69 -13.21
CA VAL A 171 12.44 -5.56 -12.72
C VAL A 171 11.88 -5.85 -11.32
N THR A 172 11.29 -7.03 -11.09
CA THR A 172 10.72 -7.40 -9.79
C THR A 172 11.80 -7.59 -8.74
N VAL A 173 12.99 -8.08 -9.13
CA VAL A 173 14.14 -8.17 -8.21
C VAL A 173 14.63 -6.79 -7.82
N ALA A 174 14.72 -5.84 -8.77
CA ALA A 174 15.12 -4.48 -8.48
C ALA A 174 14.13 -3.77 -7.55
N GLU A 175 12.82 -3.96 -7.76
CA GLU A 175 11.77 -3.47 -6.86
C GLU A 175 11.88 -4.07 -5.46
N ALA A 176 12.12 -5.37 -5.35
CA ALA A 176 12.28 -6.03 -4.05
C ALA A 176 13.53 -5.54 -3.30
N ARG A 177 14.63 -5.30 -4.02
CA ARG A 177 15.82 -4.64 -3.45
C ARG A 177 15.49 -3.25 -2.93
N TYR A 178 14.82 -2.43 -3.73
CA TYR A 178 14.41 -1.09 -3.32
C TYR A 178 13.53 -1.14 -2.06
N PHE A 179 12.58 -2.07 -2.01
CA PHE A 179 11.69 -2.23 -0.87
C PHE A 179 12.42 -2.71 0.39
N TYR A 180 13.38 -3.62 0.24
CA TYR A 180 14.27 -4.03 1.32
C TYR A 180 15.06 -2.85 1.90
N GLU A 181 15.65 -2.01 1.04
CA GLU A 181 16.39 -0.81 1.45
C GLU A 181 15.45 0.17 2.17
N LYS A 182 14.22 0.35 1.67
CA LYS A 182 13.20 1.19 2.31
C LYS A 182 12.78 0.70 3.67
N LEU A 183 12.52 -0.60 3.85
CA LEU A 183 12.18 -1.15 5.17
C LEU A 183 13.29 -0.86 6.18
N ARG A 184 14.55 -1.01 5.76
CA ARG A 184 15.71 -0.69 6.61
C ARG A 184 15.81 0.79 6.98
N GLU A 185 15.44 1.71 6.10
CA GLU A 185 15.40 3.15 6.42
C GLU A 185 14.41 3.47 7.54
N HIS A 186 13.37 2.66 7.71
CA HIS A 186 12.37 2.78 8.78
C HIS A 186 12.65 1.86 9.99
N ASP A 187 13.87 1.31 10.09
CA ASP A 187 14.27 0.32 11.11
C ASP A 187 13.40 -0.96 11.12
N LEU A 188 12.69 -1.23 10.03
CA LEU A 188 11.90 -2.43 9.84
C LEU A 188 12.77 -3.54 9.23
N ARG A 189 12.69 -4.74 9.81
CA ARG A 189 13.46 -5.90 9.36
C ARG A 189 12.50 -6.97 8.84
N PRO A 190 12.54 -7.31 7.54
CA PRO A 190 11.91 -8.52 7.04
C PRO A 190 12.38 -9.74 7.80
N GLN A 191 11.49 -10.71 7.98
CA GLN A 191 11.83 -12.02 8.55
C GLN A 191 12.07 -13.07 7.45
N ALA A 192 11.45 -12.88 6.28
CA ALA A 192 11.61 -13.78 5.15
C ALA A 192 11.67 -13.07 3.79
N LEU A 193 12.35 -13.70 2.83
CA LEU A 193 12.34 -13.42 1.41
C LEU A 193 11.84 -14.66 0.66
N VAL A 194 10.72 -14.53 -0.04
CA VAL A 194 10.17 -15.55 -0.93
C VAL A 194 10.57 -15.25 -2.36
N LEU A 195 11.41 -16.11 -2.93
CA LEU A 195 11.74 -16.15 -4.35
C LEU A 195 10.67 -16.98 -5.07
N ASN A 196 9.67 -16.31 -5.60
CA ASN A 196 8.50 -16.92 -6.22
C ASN A 196 8.73 -17.23 -7.71
N ARG A 197 8.08 -18.27 -8.23
CA ARG A 197 8.11 -18.66 -9.64
C ARG A 197 9.53 -18.92 -10.17
N MET A 198 10.38 -19.52 -9.34
CA MET A 198 11.72 -19.92 -9.76
C MET A 198 11.62 -21.16 -10.64
N HIS A 199 12.38 -21.23 -11.73
CA HIS A 199 12.58 -22.51 -12.42
C HIS A 199 13.45 -23.41 -11.55
N ASP A 200 13.00 -24.64 -11.35
CA ASP A 200 13.77 -25.63 -10.60
C ASP A 200 15.12 -25.90 -11.27
N ASP A 201 16.16 -26.01 -10.46
CA ASP A 201 17.35 -26.73 -10.88
C ASP A 201 17.03 -28.22 -10.73
N TYR A 202 16.46 -28.81 -11.79
CA TYR A 202 16.13 -30.23 -11.79
C TYR A 202 17.35 -31.06 -11.41
N ASP A 203 17.24 -31.79 -10.29
CA ASP A 203 18.18 -32.82 -9.81
C ASP A 203 18.36 -33.89 -10.89
N ALA A 204 19.21 -33.60 -11.85
CA ALA A 204 19.56 -34.47 -12.96
C ALA A 204 21.08 -34.44 -13.14
N PRO A 205 21.68 -35.44 -13.81
CA PRO A 205 23.11 -35.45 -14.04
C PRO A 205 23.57 -34.18 -14.78
N GLU A 206 24.72 -33.60 -14.42
CA GLU A 206 25.30 -32.43 -15.12
C GLU A 206 25.39 -32.68 -16.63
N THR A 207 25.74 -33.91 -17.00
CA THR A 207 25.79 -34.37 -18.39
C THR A 207 24.45 -34.97 -18.81
N LEU A 208 23.80 -34.33 -19.79
CA LEU A 208 22.60 -34.86 -20.40
C LEU A 208 22.94 -36.09 -21.29
N PRO A 209 22.09 -37.13 -21.31
CA PRO A 209 22.36 -38.34 -22.07
C PRO A 209 22.31 -38.08 -23.58
N ALA A 210 23.30 -38.59 -24.31
CA ALA A 210 23.29 -38.58 -25.76
C ALA A 210 22.27 -39.61 -26.29
N VAL A 211 21.23 -39.14 -26.98
CA VAL A 211 20.19 -40.01 -27.55
C VAL A 211 20.48 -40.29 -29.01
N SER A 212 20.80 -41.55 -29.32
CA SER A 212 21.09 -42.03 -30.68
C SER A 212 19.90 -42.77 -31.31
N GLY A 213 19.86 -42.80 -32.65
CA GLY A 213 18.85 -43.56 -33.42
C GLY A 213 17.72 -42.71 -34.01
N ARG A 214 16.93 -43.30 -34.92
CA ARG A 214 15.86 -42.62 -35.69
C ARG A 214 14.44 -43.09 -35.33
N SER A 215 14.27 -43.90 -34.30
CA SER A 215 12.94 -44.36 -33.86
C SER A 215 12.12 -43.19 -33.30
N ALA A 216 10.79 -43.34 -33.27
CA ALA A 216 9.91 -42.37 -32.61
C ALA A 216 10.27 -42.18 -31.13
N ALA A 217 10.68 -43.26 -30.44
CA ALA A 217 11.16 -43.19 -29.06
C ALA A 217 12.46 -42.38 -28.93
N ALA A 218 13.41 -42.53 -29.87
CA ALA A 218 14.64 -41.73 -29.89
C ALA A 218 14.36 -40.25 -30.17
N GLU A 219 13.36 -39.94 -31.00
CA GLU A 219 12.92 -38.56 -31.23
C GLU A 219 12.28 -37.93 -29.99
N LEU A 220 11.38 -38.65 -29.30
CA LEU A 220 10.80 -38.20 -28.04
C LEU A 220 11.88 -37.96 -26.97
N ALA A 221 12.82 -38.89 -26.83
CA ALA A 221 13.91 -38.78 -25.87
C ALA A 221 14.82 -37.56 -26.17
N ARG A 222 15.13 -37.26 -27.44
CA ARG A 222 15.85 -36.02 -27.80
C ARG A 222 15.10 -34.77 -27.38
N ARG A 223 13.77 -34.73 -27.58
CA ARG A 223 12.94 -33.59 -27.18
C ARG A 223 12.89 -33.42 -25.67
N MET A 224 12.78 -34.51 -24.91
CA MET A 224 12.83 -34.48 -23.44
C MET A 224 14.18 -33.97 -22.93
N VAL A 225 15.29 -34.41 -23.54
CA VAL A 225 16.63 -33.91 -23.22
C VAL A 225 16.78 -32.42 -23.53
N ALA A 226 16.32 -31.98 -24.71
CA ALA A 226 16.36 -30.56 -25.09
C ALA A 226 15.52 -29.68 -24.15
N ASN A 227 14.31 -30.14 -23.79
CA ASN A 227 13.45 -29.44 -22.84
C ASN A 227 14.12 -29.33 -21.46
N LEU A 228 14.69 -30.42 -20.94
CA LEU A 228 15.41 -30.39 -19.66
C LEU A 228 16.59 -29.41 -19.67
N ASP A 229 17.34 -29.32 -20.77
CA ASP A 229 18.41 -28.34 -20.91
C ASP A 229 17.89 -26.90 -20.91
N GLU A 230 16.78 -26.65 -21.61
CA GLU A 230 16.13 -25.33 -21.63
C GLU A 230 15.66 -24.91 -20.25
N MET A 231 14.99 -25.80 -19.50
CA MET A 231 14.54 -25.52 -18.14
C MET A 231 15.71 -25.25 -17.19
N ARG A 232 16.81 -25.99 -17.31
CA ARG A 232 18.05 -25.74 -16.54
C ARG A 232 18.68 -24.40 -16.86
N ARG A 233 18.70 -23.99 -18.12
CA ARG A 233 19.18 -22.66 -18.51
C ARG A 233 18.30 -21.58 -17.89
N ALA A 234 16.98 -21.76 -17.91
CA ALA A 234 16.05 -20.85 -17.25
C ALA A 234 16.34 -20.73 -15.74
N GLY A 235 16.49 -21.86 -15.03
CA GLY A 235 16.85 -21.86 -13.60
C GLY A 235 18.18 -21.15 -13.30
N ARG A 236 19.21 -21.35 -14.13
CA ARG A 236 20.48 -20.61 -14.00
C ARG A 236 20.34 -19.11 -14.25
N VAL A 237 19.52 -18.72 -15.22
CA VAL A 237 19.25 -17.31 -15.50
C VAL A 237 18.49 -16.68 -14.34
N ASP A 238 17.44 -17.35 -13.84
CA ASP A 238 16.67 -16.92 -12.67
C ASP A 238 17.59 -16.72 -11.46
N GLN A 239 18.48 -17.68 -11.20
CA GLN A 239 19.50 -17.60 -10.15
C GLN A 239 20.35 -16.34 -10.30
N SER A 240 20.89 -16.12 -11.50
CA SER A 240 21.78 -14.98 -11.76
C SER A 240 21.12 -13.63 -11.53
N HIS A 241 19.80 -13.53 -11.73
CA HIS A 241 19.05 -12.31 -11.46
C HIS A 241 18.89 -12.05 -9.97
N VAL A 242 18.66 -13.09 -9.16
CA VAL A 242 18.43 -12.94 -7.71
C VAL A 242 19.71 -12.85 -6.89
N ASP A 243 20.86 -13.33 -7.41
CA ASP A 243 22.15 -13.32 -6.70
C ASP A 243 22.54 -11.94 -6.17
N GLY A 244 22.27 -10.88 -6.94
CA GLY A 244 22.56 -9.50 -6.53
C GLY A 244 21.70 -8.98 -5.38
N LEU A 245 20.50 -9.53 -5.18
CA LEU A 245 19.64 -9.27 -4.02
C LEU A 245 20.08 -10.12 -2.82
N LEU A 246 20.34 -11.41 -3.04
CA LEU A 246 20.80 -12.34 -2.00
C LEU A 246 22.14 -11.92 -1.39
N ALA A 247 23.01 -11.28 -2.16
CA ALA A 247 24.29 -10.77 -1.68
C ALA A 247 24.18 -9.57 -0.71
N VAL A 248 23.05 -8.86 -0.69
CA VAL A 248 22.86 -7.66 0.16
C VAL A 248 21.82 -7.82 1.26
N ILE A 249 20.98 -8.85 1.17
CA ILE A 249 19.99 -9.13 2.20
C ILE A 249 20.68 -9.58 3.49
N ASP A 250 20.08 -9.26 4.63
CA ASP A 250 20.63 -9.65 5.93
C ASP A 250 20.63 -11.18 6.05
N PRO A 251 21.75 -11.84 6.41
CA PRO A 251 21.82 -13.30 6.53
C PRO A 251 20.85 -13.91 7.53
N SER A 252 20.29 -13.11 8.45
CA SER A 252 19.24 -13.55 9.39
C SER A 252 17.87 -13.73 8.74
N ILE A 253 17.65 -13.22 7.53
CA ILE A 253 16.39 -13.32 6.79
C ILE A 253 16.26 -14.71 6.18
N GLN A 254 15.16 -15.42 6.47
CA GLN A 254 14.88 -16.73 5.90
C GLN A 254 14.56 -16.61 4.41
N VAL A 255 15.28 -17.33 3.55
CA VAL A 255 15.03 -17.34 2.10
C VAL A 255 14.30 -18.62 1.71
N CYS A 256 13.08 -18.48 1.19
CA CYS A 256 12.27 -19.59 0.67
C CYS A 256 12.21 -19.50 -0.86
N ARG A 257 12.22 -20.66 -1.53
CA ARG A 257 12.11 -20.76 -2.99
C ARG A 257 10.83 -21.48 -3.36
N VAL A 258 9.97 -20.80 -4.11
CA VAL A 258 8.73 -21.38 -4.60
C VAL A 258 8.89 -21.65 -6.11
N PRO A 259 8.73 -22.89 -6.56
CA PRO A 259 8.89 -23.24 -7.97
C PRO A 259 7.80 -22.60 -8.83
N LEU A 260 8.10 -22.41 -10.12
CA LEU A 260 7.11 -22.10 -11.13
C LEU A 260 6.16 -23.30 -11.29
N LEU A 261 4.93 -23.15 -10.83
CA LEU A 261 3.90 -24.17 -10.97
C LEU A 261 3.49 -24.34 -12.45
N GLY A 262 3.16 -25.57 -12.84
CA GLY A 262 2.65 -25.87 -14.19
C GLY A 262 1.22 -25.39 -14.45
N THR A 263 0.53 -24.88 -13.42
CA THR A 263 -0.85 -24.39 -13.49
C THR A 263 -1.03 -23.17 -12.59
N ASP A 264 -2.01 -22.33 -12.90
CA ASP A 264 -2.33 -21.15 -12.09
C ASP A 264 -2.84 -21.55 -10.69
N ALA A 265 -2.42 -20.79 -9.67
CA ALA A 265 -2.82 -20.99 -8.29
C ALA A 265 -4.18 -20.33 -7.99
N VAL A 266 -5.26 -20.98 -8.42
CA VAL A 266 -6.64 -20.45 -8.31
C VAL A 266 -7.53 -21.23 -7.34
N ASP A 267 -6.98 -22.24 -6.66
CA ASP A 267 -7.71 -23.08 -5.73
C ASP A 267 -6.89 -23.43 -4.47
N LEU A 268 -7.56 -24.03 -3.48
CA LEU A 268 -6.93 -24.44 -2.22
C LEU A 268 -5.86 -25.53 -2.41
N LYS A 269 -5.92 -26.30 -3.50
CA LYS A 269 -4.93 -27.35 -3.77
C LYS A 269 -3.61 -26.70 -4.19
N ALA A 270 -3.65 -25.74 -5.09
CA ALA A 270 -2.48 -24.98 -5.52
C ALA A 270 -1.88 -24.16 -4.36
N LEU A 271 -2.72 -23.58 -3.48
CA LEU A 271 -2.20 -22.92 -2.27
C LEU A 271 -1.45 -23.88 -1.33
N ARG A 272 -1.91 -25.13 -1.20
CA ARG A 272 -1.17 -26.17 -0.44
C ARG A 272 0.16 -26.55 -1.10
N GLU A 273 0.21 -26.54 -2.43
CA GLU A 273 1.44 -26.80 -3.18
C GLU A 273 2.47 -25.68 -2.98
N ILE A 274 2.03 -24.42 -3.01
CA ILE A 274 2.88 -23.26 -2.64
C ILE A 274 3.35 -23.40 -1.19
N HIS A 275 2.44 -23.72 -0.26
CA HIS A 275 2.77 -23.85 1.16
C HIS A 275 3.84 -24.91 1.43
N ALA A 276 3.90 -25.99 0.65
CA ALA A 276 4.93 -27.01 0.81
C ALA A 276 6.37 -26.50 0.54
N SER A 277 6.49 -25.30 -0.06
CA SER A 277 7.77 -24.65 -0.40
C SER A 277 8.11 -23.46 0.51
N LEU A 278 7.25 -23.13 1.48
CA LEU A 278 7.40 -22.01 2.42
C LEU A 278 7.83 -22.50 3.80
#